data_AF-A0AAE3KXH3-F1
#
_entry.id   AF-A0AAE3KXH3-F1
#
_cell.length_a   1.000
_cell.length_b   1.000
_cell.length_c   1.000
_cell.angle_alpha   90.00
_cell.angle_beta   90.00
_cell.angle_gamma   90.00
#
_symmetry.space_group_name_H-M   'P 1'
#
loop_
_entity.id
_entity.type
_entity.pdbx_description
1 polymer ?
#
loop_
_entity_poly.entity_id
_entity_poly.type
_entity_poly.pdbx_seq_one_letter_code
_entity_poly.pdbx_strand_id
1 'polypeptide(L)'
;MPLLSIIGCELFKNEIAQVLINDGAIDSLVIVNGNNPDFEKELEGTNARVESVSADSIPPSLKRSNGFNVIIALQSASLNSDSCKLNKEIYEKIRFYGKISDGILLLYGQEDDELENLMSAFRRAGFSLKSVGNCADISPGMNGPLSDNGSPAGRDDDKETLRIYQKVYADMRAELGLADQLA
;
A
#
# COMPACT_ATOMS: atom_id res chain seq x y z
N MET A 1 -14.15 -12.45 7.28
CA MET A 1 -13.01 -12.46 6.34
C MET A 1 -12.08 -11.31 6.72
N PRO A 2 -10.79 -11.37 6.39
CA PRO A 2 -9.83 -10.38 6.86
C PRO A 2 -10.06 -8.99 6.21
N LEU A 3 -9.74 -7.95 6.96
CA LEU A 3 -9.63 -6.57 6.47
C LEU A 3 -8.15 -6.18 6.39
N LEU A 4 -7.66 -5.86 5.20
CA LEU A 4 -6.29 -5.38 4.98
C LEU A 4 -6.29 -3.86 4.83
N SER A 5 -5.34 -3.18 5.47
CA SER A 5 -5.03 -1.78 5.16
C SER A 5 -3.71 -1.66 4.41
N ILE A 6 -3.70 -0.90 3.33
CA ILE A 6 -2.50 -0.53 2.59
C ILE A 6 -2.20 0.93 2.87
N ILE A 7 -1.00 1.21 3.38
CA ILE A 7 -0.48 2.56 3.55
C ILE A 7 0.63 2.73 2.50
N GLY A 8 0.46 3.65 1.57
CA GLY A 8 1.38 3.81 0.44
C GLY A 8 1.66 5.26 0.08
N CYS A 9 2.54 5.48 -0.91
CA CYS A 9 2.83 6.79 -1.48
C CYS A 9 2.10 6.97 -2.82
N GLU A 10 1.62 8.19 -3.10
CA GLU A 10 1.02 8.55 -4.40
C GLU A 10 1.94 8.32 -5.60
N LEU A 11 3.27 8.34 -5.39
CA LEU A 11 4.26 8.05 -6.44
C LEU A 11 4.11 6.63 -7.00
N PHE A 12 3.69 5.67 -6.17
CA PHE A 12 3.58 4.26 -6.53
C PHE A 12 2.14 3.80 -6.71
N LYS A 13 1.21 4.76 -6.96
CA LYS A 13 -0.22 4.45 -7.05
C LYS A 13 -0.52 3.44 -8.16
N ASN A 14 0.20 3.49 -9.29
CA ASN A 14 -0.04 2.60 -10.42
C ASN A 14 0.37 1.16 -10.09
N GLU A 15 1.50 0.99 -9.40
CA GLU A 15 1.97 -0.32 -8.93
C GLU A 15 1.00 -0.91 -7.91
N ILE A 16 0.49 -0.06 -7.00
CA ILE A 16 -0.55 -0.46 -6.03
C ILE A 16 -1.83 -0.89 -6.75
N ALA A 17 -2.29 -0.11 -7.74
CA ALA A 17 -3.48 -0.45 -8.52
C ALA A 17 -3.29 -1.79 -9.23
N GLN A 18 -2.15 -2.01 -9.89
CA GLN A 18 -1.86 -3.27 -10.58
C GLN A 18 -1.81 -4.48 -9.67
N VAL A 19 -1.32 -4.34 -8.43
CA VAL A 19 -1.37 -5.43 -7.44
C VAL A 19 -2.83 -5.79 -7.10
N LEU A 20 -3.69 -4.79 -6.94
CA LEU A 20 -5.08 -4.98 -6.51
C LEU A 20 -6.02 -5.43 -7.63
N ILE A 21 -5.85 -4.92 -8.86
CA ILE A 21 -6.69 -5.27 -10.01
C ILE A 21 -6.60 -6.76 -10.35
N ASN A 22 -5.44 -7.36 -10.12
CA ASN A 22 -5.21 -8.77 -10.38
C ASN A 22 -5.73 -9.68 -9.26
N ASP A 23 -6.28 -9.13 -8.18
CA ASP A 23 -6.83 -9.91 -7.08
C ASP A 23 -8.36 -10.00 -7.16
N GLY A 24 -8.84 -11.08 -7.79
CA GLY A 24 -10.26 -11.37 -7.92
C GLY A 24 -10.97 -11.73 -6.61
N ALA A 25 -10.24 -11.92 -5.50
CA ALA A 25 -10.85 -12.22 -4.20
C ALA A 25 -11.29 -10.97 -3.44
N ILE A 26 -10.92 -9.77 -3.90
CA ILE A 26 -11.30 -8.52 -3.24
C ILE A 26 -12.77 -8.22 -3.52
N ASP A 27 -13.58 -8.15 -2.47
CA ASP A 27 -14.99 -7.78 -2.55
C ASP A 27 -15.20 -6.26 -2.55
N SER A 28 -14.36 -5.53 -1.79
CA SER A 28 -14.49 -4.09 -1.58
C SER A 28 -13.14 -3.40 -1.42
N LEU A 29 -12.99 -2.26 -2.09
CA LEU A 29 -11.86 -1.34 -2.04
C LEU A 29 -12.33 0.00 -1.50
N VAL A 30 -11.76 0.44 -0.38
CA VAL A 30 -12.07 1.74 0.22
C VAL A 30 -10.86 2.64 0.19
N ILE A 31 -10.94 3.71 -0.58
CA ILE A 31 -9.87 4.70 -0.73
C ILE A 31 -10.11 5.81 0.28
N VAL A 32 -9.14 6.03 1.17
CA VAL A 32 -9.25 7.02 2.25
C VAL A 32 -8.64 8.33 1.79
N ASN A 33 -9.44 9.40 1.89
CA ASN A 33 -9.12 10.75 1.44
C ASN A 33 -8.69 10.77 -0.04
N GLY A 34 -9.38 9.99 -0.87
CA GLY A 34 -9.13 9.96 -2.31
C GLY A 34 -9.33 11.34 -2.95
N ASN A 35 -8.34 11.76 -3.73
CA ASN A 35 -8.41 12.97 -4.56
C ASN A 35 -7.74 12.72 -5.93
N ASN A 36 -7.76 11.46 -6.38
CA ASN A 36 -7.09 11.03 -7.60
C ASN A 36 -8.07 10.22 -8.48
N PRO A 37 -8.84 10.90 -9.36
CA PRO A 37 -9.88 10.24 -10.15
C PRO A 37 -9.28 9.20 -11.12
N ASP A 38 -8.04 9.39 -11.57
CA ASP A 38 -7.37 8.42 -12.44
C ASP A 38 -7.08 7.11 -11.69
N PHE A 39 -6.68 7.19 -10.42
CA PHE A 39 -6.45 6.01 -9.57
C PHE A 39 -7.76 5.29 -9.22
N GLU A 40 -8.81 6.04 -8.91
CA GLU A 40 -10.14 5.47 -8.67
C GLU A 40 -10.64 4.71 -9.91
N LYS A 41 -10.50 5.32 -11.09
CA LYS A 41 -10.87 4.72 -12.37
C LYS A 41 -10.01 3.50 -12.73
N GLU A 42 -8.73 3.48 -12.36
CA GLU A 42 -7.87 2.32 -12.57
C GLU A 42 -8.39 1.12 -11.76
N LEU A 43 -8.83 1.37 -10.51
CA LEU A 43 -9.40 0.35 -9.63
C LEU A 43 -10.83 -0.07 -10.01
N GLU A 44 -11.58 0.74 -10.76
CA GLU A 44 -12.86 0.30 -11.36
C GLU A 44 -12.69 -0.86 -12.36
N GLY A 45 -11.45 -1.12 -12.82
CA GLY A 45 -11.13 -2.32 -13.59
C GLY A 45 -11.17 -3.64 -12.78
N THR A 46 -11.32 -3.55 -11.46
CA THR A 46 -11.51 -4.71 -10.58
C THR A 46 -12.96 -5.21 -10.62
N ASN A 47 -13.20 -6.45 -10.17
CA ASN A 47 -14.56 -6.91 -9.84
C ASN A 47 -15.04 -6.41 -8.46
N ALA A 48 -14.26 -5.57 -7.77
CA ALA A 48 -14.54 -5.09 -6.43
C ALA A 48 -15.41 -3.84 -6.45
N ARG A 49 -16.12 -3.59 -5.34
CA ARG A 49 -16.80 -2.31 -5.12
C ARG A 49 -15.78 -1.27 -4.67
N VAL A 50 -15.57 -0.22 -5.47
CA VAL A 50 -14.66 0.88 -5.13
C VAL A 50 -15.46 2.03 -4.53
N GLU A 51 -15.03 2.52 -3.36
CA GLU A 51 -15.61 3.68 -2.70
C GLU A 51 -14.50 4.61 -2.19
N SER A 52 -14.66 5.92 -2.38
CA SER A 52 -13.77 6.95 -1.86
C SER A 52 -14.44 7.64 -0.66
N VAL A 53 -13.80 7.59 0.50
CA VAL A 53 -14.36 8.10 1.77
C VAL A 53 -13.34 8.94 2.52
N SER A 54 -13.80 9.80 3.44
CA SER A 54 -12.90 10.43 4.41
C SER A 54 -12.49 9.44 5.51
N ALA A 55 -11.37 9.69 6.17
CA ALA A 55 -10.88 8.85 7.27
C ALA A 55 -11.92 8.65 8.39
N ASP A 56 -12.73 9.66 8.68
CA ASP A 56 -13.79 9.62 9.70
C ASP A 56 -15.03 8.82 9.25
N SER A 57 -15.14 8.56 7.94
CA SER A 57 -16.29 7.89 7.33
C SER A 57 -16.02 6.45 6.92
N ILE A 58 -14.87 5.89 7.32
CA ILE A 58 -14.53 4.49 7.02
C ILE A 58 -15.62 3.57 7.60
N PRO A 59 -16.30 2.76 6.79
CA PRO A 59 -17.41 1.95 7.28
C PRO A 59 -16.94 0.94 8.33
N PRO A 60 -17.47 0.99 9.58
CA PRO A 60 -17.10 0.05 10.64
C PRO A 60 -17.62 -1.38 10.39
N SER A 61 -18.40 -1.57 9.32
CA SER A 61 -18.87 -2.86 8.83
C SER A 61 -17.83 -3.60 8.00
N LEU A 62 -16.77 -2.95 7.48
CA LEU A 62 -15.74 -3.60 6.65
C LEU A 62 -15.11 -4.79 7.36
N LYS A 63 -14.74 -4.65 8.64
CA LYS A 63 -14.17 -5.75 9.44
C LYS A 63 -15.15 -6.90 9.68
N ARG A 64 -16.45 -6.61 9.66
CA ARG A 64 -17.53 -7.59 9.96
C ARG A 64 -18.12 -8.19 8.70
N SER A 65 -17.64 -7.83 7.51
CA SER A 65 -18.15 -8.36 6.27
C SER A 65 -17.62 -9.79 6.03
N ASN A 66 -18.39 -10.55 5.26
CA ASN A 66 -18.02 -11.91 4.86
C ASN A 66 -17.02 -11.94 3.70
N GLY A 67 -16.59 -10.78 3.19
CA GLY A 67 -15.70 -10.65 2.05
C GLY A 67 -14.30 -10.17 2.42
N PHE A 68 -13.33 -10.36 1.54
CA PHE A 68 -12.00 -9.75 1.68
C PHE A 68 -12.10 -8.28 1.26
N ASN A 69 -11.79 -7.37 2.19
CA ASN A 69 -11.86 -5.93 1.91
C ASN A 69 -10.49 -5.31 2.13
N VAL A 70 -10.18 -4.29 1.32
CA VAL A 70 -8.93 -3.56 1.41
C VAL A 70 -9.22 -2.06 1.58
N ILE A 71 -8.57 -1.45 2.56
CA ILE A 71 -8.53 -0.01 2.73
C ILE A 71 -7.22 0.51 2.14
N ILE A 72 -7.26 1.54 1.33
CA ILE A 72 -6.07 2.16 0.70
C ILE A 72 -5.93 3.58 1.23
N ALA A 73 -4.80 3.87 1.88
CA ALA A 73 -4.44 5.18 2.38
C ALA A 73 -3.15 5.66 1.73
N LEU A 74 -3.29 6.45 0.66
CA LEU A 74 -2.15 7.04 -0.03
C LEU A 74 -1.69 8.34 0.69
N GLN A 75 -0.39 8.57 0.68
CA GLN A 75 0.28 9.77 1.20
C GLN A 75 0.90 10.56 0.06
N SER A 76 0.82 11.89 0.15
CA SER A 76 1.40 12.76 -0.86
C SER A 76 2.92 12.61 -0.92
N ALA A 77 3.48 12.72 -2.12
CA ALA A 77 4.91 12.65 -2.35
C ALA A 77 5.71 13.76 -1.62
N SER A 78 5.05 14.88 -1.29
CA SER A 78 5.64 16.03 -0.60
C SER A 78 6.01 15.77 0.86
N LEU A 79 5.44 14.75 1.48
CA LEU A 79 5.77 14.33 2.84
C LEU A 79 7.18 13.70 2.93
N ASN A 80 7.74 13.23 1.81
CA ASN A 80 9.09 12.66 1.72
C ASN A 80 10.23 13.66 1.96
N SER A 81 9.94 14.96 2.06
CA SER A 81 10.97 15.99 2.26
C SER A 81 11.36 16.18 3.74
N ASP A 82 10.56 15.66 4.68
CA ASP A 82 10.78 15.78 6.13
C ASP A 82 10.51 14.43 6.80
N SER A 83 11.56 13.62 6.96
CA SER A 83 11.49 12.25 7.50
C SER A 83 10.82 12.17 8.87
N CYS A 84 10.99 13.18 9.73
CA CYS A 84 10.34 13.23 11.05
C CYS A 84 8.82 13.38 10.93
N LYS A 85 8.34 14.22 9.99
CA LYS A 85 6.90 14.35 9.71
C LYS A 85 6.33 13.11 9.06
N LEU A 86 7.06 12.54 8.11
CA LEU A 86 6.67 11.32 7.42
C LEU A 86 6.48 10.16 8.39
N ASN A 87 7.46 9.92 9.25
CA ASN A 87 7.38 8.84 10.23
C ASN A 87 6.22 9.05 11.19
N LYS A 88 6.04 10.27 11.71
CA LYS A 88 4.90 10.60 12.55
C LYS A 88 3.57 10.27 11.87
N GLU A 89 3.42 10.61 10.59
CA GLU A 89 2.20 10.31 9.86
C GLU A 89 2.00 8.81 9.62
N ILE A 90 3.08 8.09 9.25
CA ILE A 90 3.07 6.62 9.14
C ILE A 90 2.68 5.99 10.49
N TYR A 91 3.24 6.46 11.61
CA TYR A 91 2.90 5.98 12.96
C TYR A 91 1.43 6.18 13.29
N GLU A 92 0.91 7.38 13.07
CA GLU A 92 -0.49 7.70 13.35
C GLU A 92 -1.43 6.84 12.49
N LYS A 93 -1.08 6.60 11.22
CA LYS A 93 -1.83 5.70 10.33
C LYS A 93 -1.75 4.25 10.78
N ILE A 94 -0.56 3.71 11.09
CA ILE A 94 -0.43 2.34 11.59
C ILE A 94 -1.23 2.17 12.88
N ARG A 95 -1.17 3.14 13.81
CA ARG A 95 -1.93 3.11 15.05
C ARG A 95 -3.44 3.18 14.84
N PHE A 96 -3.89 3.93 13.83
CA PHE A 96 -5.30 4.03 13.48
C PHE A 96 -5.79 2.76 12.79
N TYR A 97 -5.17 2.38 11.67
CA TYR A 97 -5.53 1.22 10.87
C TYR A 97 -5.34 -0.10 11.62
N GLY A 98 -4.33 -0.18 12.51
CA GLY A 98 -4.07 -1.37 13.31
C GLY A 98 -5.19 -1.72 14.29
N LYS A 99 -6.06 -0.76 14.62
CA LYS A 99 -7.24 -1.01 15.46
C LYS A 99 -8.42 -1.57 14.67
N ILE A 100 -8.51 -1.25 13.38
CA ILE A 100 -9.67 -1.59 12.57
C ILE A 100 -9.40 -2.74 11.61
N SER A 101 -8.15 -3.00 11.24
CA SER A 101 -7.75 -4.01 10.26
C SER A 101 -7.22 -5.28 10.93
N ASP A 102 -7.02 -6.32 10.16
CA ASP A 102 -6.38 -7.58 10.59
C ASP A 102 -4.92 -7.65 10.13
N GLY A 103 -4.57 -6.87 9.10
CA GLY A 103 -3.19 -6.60 8.73
C GLY A 103 -2.99 -5.22 8.13
N ILE A 104 -1.75 -4.75 8.16
CA ILE A 104 -1.30 -3.54 7.46
C ILE A 104 -0.15 -3.88 6.52
N LEU A 105 -0.26 -3.46 5.28
CA LEU A 105 0.81 -3.50 4.29
C LEU A 105 1.33 -2.07 4.05
N LEU A 106 2.57 -1.82 4.41
CA LEU A 106 3.26 -0.57 4.20
C LEU A 106 4.05 -0.62 2.89
N LEU A 107 3.55 0.06 1.87
CA LEU A 107 4.20 0.23 0.56
C LEU A 107 4.90 1.58 0.54
N TYR A 108 5.86 1.73 1.47
CA TYR A 108 6.65 2.92 1.69
C TYR A 108 8.11 2.56 1.81
N GLY A 109 8.98 3.42 1.26
CA GLY A 109 10.34 3.03 0.93
C GLY A 109 11.42 3.35 1.97
N GLN A 110 11.07 3.83 3.15
CA GLN A 110 12.08 4.26 4.12
C GLN A 110 11.85 3.54 5.45
N GLU A 111 12.73 2.59 5.73
CA GLU A 111 12.82 1.95 7.04
C GLU A 111 13.88 2.70 7.86
N ASP A 112 13.51 3.15 9.05
CA ASP A 112 14.46 3.59 10.06
C ASP A 112 14.24 2.85 11.38
N ASP A 113 15.18 3.02 12.30
CA ASP A 113 15.20 2.31 13.57
C ASP A 113 13.95 2.57 14.42
N GLU A 114 13.36 3.76 14.35
CA GLU A 114 12.13 4.06 15.07
C GLU A 114 10.95 3.28 14.47
N LEU A 115 10.88 3.23 13.13
CA LEU A 115 9.80 2.54 12.43
C LEU A 115 9.88 1.05 12.72
N GLU A 116 11.07 0.46 12.65
CA GLU A 116 11.30 -0.96 13.00
C GLU A 116 10.92 -1.31 14.44
N ASN A 117 11.22 -0.42 15.39
CA ASN A 117 10.86 -0.64 16.80
C ASN A 117 9.35 -0.69 16.98
N LEU A 118 8.62 0.21 16.31
CA LEU A 118 7.16 0.19 16.30
C LEU A 118 6.64 -1.07 15.59
N MET A 119 7.15 -1.38 14.40
CA MET A 119 6.72 -2.56 13.65
C MET A 119 6.88 -3.82 14.49
N SER A 120 7.98 -3.93 15.22
CA SER A 120 8.25 -5.00 16.16
C SER A 120 7.26 -5.05 17.33
N ALA A 121 6.75 -3.90 17.80
CA ALA A 121 5.71 -3.87 18.82
C ALA A 121 4.37 -4.41 18.32
N PHE A 122 3.97 -4.09 17.09
CA PHE A 122 2.76 -4.64 16.46
C PHE A 122 2.91 -6.15 16.18
N ARG A 123 4.05 -6.59 15.66
CA ARG A 123 4.35 -8.02 15.46
C ARG A 123 4.24 -8.80 16.78
N ARG A 124 4.78 -8.27 17.89
CA ARG A 124 4.64 -8.87 19.24
C ARG A 124 3.20 -8.91 19.74
N ALA A 125 2.34 -8.00 19.31
CA ALA A 125 0.92 -8.00 19.64
C ALA A 125 0.10 -9.00 18.79
N GLY A 126 0.75 -9.78 17.92
CA GLY A 126 0.10 -10.75 17.04
C GLY A 126 -0.58 -10.10 15.82
N PHE A 127 -0.18 -8.89 15.46
CA PHE A 127 -0.73 -8.14 14.32
C PHE A 127 0.14 -8.34 13.07
N SER A 128 -0.48 -8.66 11.93
CA SER A 128 0.23 -8.83 10.65
C SER A 128 0.61 -7.48 10.06
N LEU A 129 1.90 -7.18 10.06
CA LEU A 129 2.45 -5.95 9.51
C LEU A 129 3.64 -6.29 8.61
N LYS A 130 3.55 -5.92 7.32
CA LYS A 130 4.64 -6.05 6.36
C LYS A 130 4.97 -4.70 5.75
N SER A 131 6.25 -4.49 5.49
CA SER A 131 6.80 -3.34 4.76
C SER A 131 7.52 -3.83 3.50
N VAL A 132 7.67 -2.92 2.55
CA VAL A 132 8.70 -3.06 1.51
C VAL A 132 10.02 -2.61 2.12
N GLY A 133 10.98 -3.52 2.22
CA GLY A 133 12.31 -3.23 2.78
C GLY A 133 13.08 -2.18 1.97
N ASN A 134 13.94 -1.42 2.68
CA ASN A 134 14.74 -0.27 2.22
C ASN A 134 14.80 -0.02 0.70
N CYS A 135 14.10 1.02 0.26
CA CYS A 135 13.86 1.44 -1.13
C CYS A 135 14.98 2.36 -1.65
N ALA A 136 16.18 2.29 -1.06
CA ALA A 136 17.33 3.09 -1.52
C ALA A 136 17.71 2.77 -2.98
N ASP A 137 17.26 1.63 -3.51
CA ASP A 137 17.45 1.22 -4.91
C ASP A 137 16.29 1.61 -5.84
N ILE A 138 15.14 2.06 -5.31
CA ILE A 138 14.00 2.53 -6.12
C ILE A 138 14.06 4.06 -6.14
N SER A 139 15.09 4.58 -6.81
CA SER A 139 15.09 5.99 -7.17
C SER A 139 14.09 6.19 -8.32
N PRO A 140 13.03 7.02 -8.18
CA PRO A 140 12.37 7.52 -9.36
C PRO A 140 13.42 8.36 -10.10
N GLY A 141 13.84 7.90 -11.28
CA GLY A 141 14.99 8.42 -12.03
C GLY A 141 15.12 9.94 -12.04
N MET A 142 15.84 10.47 -11.06
CA MET A 142 16.34 11.83 -11.01
C MET A 142 17.79 11.74 -10.57
N ASN A 143 18.66 11.33 -11.51
CA ASN A 143 20.08 11.67 -11.63
C ASN A 143 20.77 10.70 -12.60
N GLY A 144 20.38 10.74 -13.88
CA GLY A 144 21.19 10.20 -14.97
C GLY A 144 21.73 11.37 -15.80
N PRO A 145 23.03 11.42 -16.18
CA PRO A 145 23.51 12.44 -17.09
C PRO A 145 22.71 12.35 -18.40
N LEU A 146 22.35 13.52 -18.96
CA LEU A 146 21.72 13.65 -20.28
C LEU A 146 22.56 12.89 -21.31
N SER A 147 22.17 11.66 -21.62
CA SER A 147 22.77 10.90 -22.72
C SER A 147 21.98 11.24 -23.97
N ASP A 148 22.64 11.99 -24.86
CA ASP A 148 22.26 12.12 -26.27
C ASP A 148 22.16 10.71 -26.86
N ASN A 149 20.94 10.17 -26.96
CA ASN A 149 20.46 9.21 -27.95
C ASN A 149 19.05 8.77 -27.53
N GLY A 150 18.05 9.17 -28.31
CA GLY A 150 16.63 9.01 -28.02
C GLY A 150 16.18 7.55 -27.81
N SER A 151 16.21 7.08 -26.57
CA SER A 151 15.46 5.94 -26.08
C SER A 151 15.02 6.20 -24.63
N PRO A 152 13.75 5.97 -24.27
CA PRO A 152 13.24 6.36 -22.96
C PRO A 152 13.80 5.45 -21.87
N ALA A 153 14.70 6.00 -21.05
CA ALA A 153 15.29 5.37 -19.88
C ALA A 153 14.29 5.33 -18.70
N GLY A 154 13.18 4.59 -18.83
CA GLY A 154 12.15 4.51 -17.79
C GLY A 154 11.19 3.34 -17.98
N ARG A 155 11.70 2.09 -17.93
CA ARG A 155 10.83 0.89 -18.01
C ARG A 155 11.24 -0.31 -17.15
N ASP A 156 12.43 -0.29 -16.52
CA ASP A 156 12.89 -1.42 -15.70
C ASP A 156 12.65 -1.22 -14.20
N ASP A 157 12.79 0.01 -13.69
CA ASP A 157 12.59 0.32 -12.25
C ASP A 157 11.13 0.10 -11.80
N ASP A 158 10.15 0.46 -12.63
CA ASP A 158 8.72 0.29 -12.34
C ASP A 158 8.33 -1.20 -12.27
N LYS A 159 8.96 -2.05 -13.11
CA LYS A 159 8.70 -3.50 -13.13
C LYS A 159 9.25 -4.19 -11.90
N GLU A 160 10.42 -3.77 -11.43
CA GLU A 160 11.02 -4.34 -10.23
C GLU A 160 10.26 -3.91 -8.98
N THR A 161 9.84 -2.65 -8.91
CA THR A 161 8.95 -2.14 -7.84
C THR A 161 7.65 -2.94 -7.78
N LEU A 162 7.00 -3.14 -8.93
CA LEU A 162 5.78 -3.94 -9.01
C LEU A 162 5.99 -5.38 -8.54
N ARG A 163 7.09 -6.04 -8.93
CA ARG A 163 7.40 -7.41 -8.47
C ARG A 163 7.59 -7.48 -6.97
N ILE A 164 8.27 -6.51 -6.38
CA ILE A 164 8.45 -6.43 -4.93
C ILE A 164 7.09 -6.27 -4.25
N TYR A 165 6.25 -5.35 -4.75
CA TYR A 165 4.92 -5.11 -4.17
C TYR A 165 4.02 -6.34 -4.29
N GLN A 166 4.03 -7.02 -5.44
CA GLN A 166 3.32 -8.29 -5.65
C GLN A 166 3.75 -9.36 -4.66
N LYS A 167 5.07 -9.50 -4.43
CA LYS A 167 5.61 -10.48 -3.49
C LYS A 167 5.18 -10.19 -2.06
N VAL A 168 5.38 -8.96 -1.57
CA VAL A 168 5.03 -8.59 -0.18
C VAL A 168 3.51 -8.68 0.02
N TYR A 169 2.72 -8.33 -0.99
CA TYR A 169 1.27 -8.49 -0.98
C TYR A 169 0.86 -9.97 -0.90
N ALA A 170 1.44 -10.84 -1.71
CA ALA A 170 1.17 -12.28 -1.67
C ALA A 170 1.52 -12.89 -0.32
N ASP A 171 2.67 -12.50 0.26
CA ASP A 171 3.07 -12.94 1.59
C ASP A 171 2.07 -12.46 2.67
N MET A 172 1.59 -11.21 2.58
CA MET A 172 0.57 -10.69 3.48
C MET A 172 -0.74 -11.47 3.36
N ARG A 173 -1.17 -11.78 2.13
CA ARG A 173 -2.36 -12.59 1.90
C ARG A 173 -2.23 -13.98 2.52
N ALA A 174 -1.07 -14.61 2.40
CA ALA A 174 -0.82 -15.90 3.03
C ALA A 174 -0.92 -15.83 4.56
N GLU A 175 -0.36 -14.79 5.19
CA GLU A 175 -0.47 -14.56 6.63
C GLU A 175 -1.91 -14.30 7.09
N LEU A 176 -2.74 -13.69 6.25
CA LEU A 176 -4.17 -13.48 6.50
C LEU A 176 -5.03 -14.72 6.18
N GLY A 177 -4.42 -15.84 5.78
CA GLY A 177 -5.12 -17.08 5.46
C GLY A 177 -5.87 -17.06 4.11
N LEU A 178 -5.43 -16.22 3.17
CA LEU A 178 -6.05 -16.01 1.85
C LEU A 178 -5.31 -16.71 0.70
N ALA A 179 -4.30 -17.54 1.00
CA ALA A 179 -3.42 -18.15 -0.02
C ALA A 179 -4.15 -18.99 -1.08
N ASP A 180 -5.27 -19.62 -0.71
CA ASP A 180 -6.01 -20.55 -1.59
C ASP A 180 -7.05 -19.86 -2.49
N GLN A 181 -7.13 -18.52 -2.47
CA GLN A 181 -8.18 -17.75 -3.18
C GLN A 181 -7.67 -17.03 -4.44
N LEU A 182 -6.48 -17.39 -4.94
CA LEU A 182 -6.01 -16.98 -6.26
C LEU A 182 -6.64 -17.91 -7.30
N ALA A 183 -7.86 -17.57 -7.74
CA ALA A 183 -8.54 -18.24 -8.85
C ALA A 183 -8.69 -17.28 -10.03
#